data_AF-A0AAD9GF22-F1
#
_entry.id   AF-A0AAD9GF22-F1
#
_cell.length_a   1.000
_cell.length_b   1.000
_cell.length_c   1.000
_cell.angle_alpha   90.00
_cell.angle_beta   90.00
_cell.angle_gamma   90.00
#
_symmetry.space_group_name_H-M   'P 1'
#
loop_
_entity.id
_entity.type
_entity.pdbx_description
1 polymer ?
#
loop_
_entity_poly.entity_id
_entity_poly.type
_entity_poly.pdbx_seq_one_letter_code
_entity_poly.pdbx_strand_id
1 'polypeptide(L)'
;MELFHASILNDPSGTRLAATMDRFGYYLATNDGKKGKLARNTAMSYYRNVKLWLFDEFPRFRVSMEMILLKQGRTLDNPCLKRERGGLVNKALPCTKQDLGSLIRYVYSTARASSLTTRTPL
;
A
#
# COMPACT_ATOMS: atom_id res chain seq x y z
N MET A 1 8.10 12.24 -3.41
CA MET A 1 8.81 11.00 -3.76
C MET A 1 10.22 11.02 -3.19
N GLU A 2 10.98 12.10 -3.38
CA GLU A 2 12.32 12.33 -2.78
C GLU A 2 12.44 11.90 -1.31
N LEU A 3 11.57 12.39 -0.41
CA LEU A 3 11.63 12.06 1.02
C LEU A 3 11.35 10.58 1.33
N PHE A 4 10.47 9.94 0.57
CA PHE A 4 10.21 8.49 0.70
C PHE A 4 11.44 7.71 0.24
N HIS A 5 11.98 8.06 -0.93
CA HIS A 5 13.16 7.43 -1.49
C HIS A 5 14.36 7.54 -0.55
N ALA A 6 14.67 8.74 -0.06
CA ALA A 6 15.72 8.97 0.95
C ALA A 6 15.44 8.22 2.26
N SER A 7 14.18 8.17 2.72
CA SER A 7 13.81 7.44 3.93
C SER A 7 14.04 5.93 3.82
N ILE A 8 13.79 5.34 2.65
CA ILE A 8 14.03 3.92 2.38
C ILE A 8 15.53 3.64 2.18
N LEU A 9 16.26 4.51 1.47
CA LEU A 9 17.70 4.35 1.26
C LEU A 9 18.50 4.45 2.57
N ASN A 10 18.05 5.27 3.52
CA ASN A 10 18.65 5.40 4.84
C ASN A 10 18.25 4.29 5.84
N ASP A 11 17.43 3.33 5.41
CA ASP A 11 17.05 2.17 6.24
C ASP A 11 17.60 0.87 5.64
N PRO A 12 18.78 0.39 6.09
CA PRO A 12 19.35 -0.86 5.59
C PRO A 12 18.53 -2.09 5.97
N SER A 13 17.68 -2.02 7.00
CA SER A 13 16.88 -3.15 7.47
C SER A 13 15.68 -3.45 6.56
N GLY A 14 15.23 -2.48 5.77
CA GLY A 14 14.01 -2.59 4.97
C GLY A 14 12.71 -2.50 5.78
N THR A 15 12.79 -2.22 7.09
CA THR A 15 11.62 -2.10 7.98
C THR A 15 10.66 -1.02 7.52
N ARG A 16 11.16 0.14 7.07
CA ARG A 16 10.34 1.24 6.54
C ARG A 16 9.64 0.85 5.24
N LEU A 17 10.28 0.00 4.42
CA LEU A 17 9.67 -0.54 3.20
C LEU A 17 8.51 -1.47 3.56
N ALA A 18 8.73 -2.39 4.50
CA ALA A 18 7.71 -3.31 4.99
C ALA A 18 6.53 -2.58 5.66
N ALA A 19 6.80 -1.56 6.49
CA ALA A 19 5.76 -0.75 7.13
C ALA A 19 4.93 0.05 6.11
N THR A 20 5.58 0.57 5.05
CA THR A 20 4.87 1.27 3.96
C THR A 20 3.93 0.31 3.23
N MET A 21 4.40 -0.89 2.91
CA MET A 21 3.59 -1.92 2.26
C MET A 21 2.46 -2.43 3.14
N ASP A 22 2.68 -2.55 4.45
CA ASP A 22 1.65 -2.90 5.42
C ASP A 22 0.49 -1.90 5.40
N ARG A 23 0.84 -0.61 5.50
CA ARG A 23 -0.13 0.50 5.49
C ARG A 23 -0.84 0.60 4.15
N PHE A 24 -0.15 0.32 3.05
CA PHE A 24 -0.79 0.22 1.75
C PHE A 24 -1.79 -0.94 1.68
N GLY A 25 -1.40 -2.12 2.16
CA GLY A 25 -2.29 -3.26 2.27
C GLY A 25 -3.54 -2.94 3.10
N TYR A 26 -3.36 -2.32 4.26
CA TYR A 26 -4.46 -1.86 5.11
C TYR A 26 -5.38 -0.89 4.38
N TYR A 27 -4.82 0.09 3.66
CA TYR A 27 -5.60 1.01 2.84
C TYR A 27 -6.41 0.25 1.78
N LEU A 28 -5.83 -0.70 1.07
CA LEU A 28 -6.56 -1.50 0.07
C LEU A 28 -7.72 -2.31 0.68
N ALA A 29 -7.55 -2.82 1.90
CA ALA A 29 -8.55 -3.62 2.59
C ALA A 29 -9.70 -2.78 3.17
N THR A 30 -9.43 -1.51 3.53
CA THR A 30 -10.37 -0.65 4.27
C THR A 30 -10.93 0.51 3.45
N ASN A 31 -10.32 0.85 2.32
CA ASN A 31 -10.77 1.96 1.50
C ASN A 31 -12.08 1.62 0.76
N ASP A 32 -13.16 2.23 1.21
CA ASP A 32 -14.40 2.35 0.48
C ASP A 32 -14.27 3.45 -0.58
N GLY A 33 -13.99 3.06 -1.83
CA GLY A 33 -13.96 4.01 -2.94
C GLY A 33 -15.37 4.52 -3.27
N LYS A 34 -15.50 5.36 -4.30
CA LYS A 34 -16.82 5.82 -4.82
C LYS A 34 -17.79 4.67 -5.19
N LYS A 35 -17.26 3.45 -5.38
CA LYS A 35 -18.00 2.23 -5.70
C LYS A 35 -18.01 1.20 -4.56
N GLY A 36 -17.67 1.61 -3.32
CA GLY A 36 -17.51 0.73 -2.16
C GLY A 36 -16.15 0.04 -2.09
N LYS A 37 -16.06 -1.02 -1.26
CA LYS A 37 -14.83 -1.80 -1.04
C LYS A 37 -14.24 -2.34 -2.33
N LEU A 38 -12.90 -2.35 -2.40
CA LEU A 38 -12.18 -3.00 -3.48
C LEU A 38 -12.45 -4.51 -3.51
N ALA A 39 -12.70 -5.04 -4.71
CA ALA A 39 -12.77 -6.48 -4.90
C ALA A 39 -11.42 -7.13 -4.54
N ARG A 40 -11.44 -8.29 -3.88
CA ARG A 40 -10.25 -9.01 -3.42
C ARG A 40 -9.16 -9.15 -4.50
N ASN A 41 -9.54 -9.56 -5.71
CA ASN A 41 -8.60 -9.74 -6.82
C ASN A 41 -7.91 -8.42 -7.25
N THR A 42 -8.59 -7.30 -7.08
CA THR A 42 -8.11 -5.96 -7.43
C THR A 42 -7.13 -5.48 -6.37
N ALA A 43 -7.50 -5.59 -5.09
CA ALA A 43 -6.60 -5.29 -3.97
C ALA A 43 -5.30 -6.11 -4.06
N MET A 44 -5.41 -7.42 -4.31
CA MET A 44 -4.25 -8.31 -4.48
C MET A 44 -3.37 -7.91 -5.66
N SER A 45 -3.97 -7.54 -6.80
CA SER A 45 -3.21 -7.09 -7.97
C SER A 45 -2.47 -5.78 -7.71
N TYR A 46 -3.12 -4.83 -7.04
CA TYR A 46 -2.50 -3.55 -6.68
C TYR A 46 -1.32 -3.76 -5.72
N TYR A 47 -1.51 -4.57 -4.68
CA TYR A 47 -0.44 -4.93 -3.76
C TYR A 47 0.74 -5.57 -4.49
N ARG A 48 0.48 -6.53 -5.39
CA ARG A 48 1.52 -7.20 -6.19
C ARG A 48 2.28 -6.22 -7.09
N ASN A 49 1.57 -5.32 -7.77
CA ASN A 49 2.19 -4.38 -8.70
C ASN A 49 3.09 -3.38 -7.97
N VAL A 50 2.64 -2.85 -6.83
CA VAL A 50 3.46 -1.94 -6.02
C VAL A 50 4.67 -2.66 -5.43
N LYS A 51 4.51 -3.92 -4.99
CA LYS A 51 5.64 -4.75 -4.53
C LYS A 51 6.72 -4.89 -5.61
N LEU A 52 6.31 -5.22 -6.85
CA LEU A 52 7.23 -5.37 -7.97
C LEU A 52 7.92 -4.03 -8.30
N TRP A 53 7.15 -2.95 -8.38
CA TRP A 53 7.72 -1.61 -8.62
C TRP A 53 8.74 -1.21 -7.54
N LEU A 54 8.48 -1.50 -6.26
CA LEU A 54 9.45 -1.22 -5.19
C LEU A 54 10.72 -2.06 -5.30
N PHE A 55 10.65 -3.28 -5.84
CA PHE A 55 11.85 -4.09 -6.10
C PHE A 55 12.61 -3.65 -7.34
N ASP A 56 11.94 -3.07 -8.33
CA ASP A 56 12.61 -2.42 -9.45
C ASP A 56 13.31 -1.12 -9.00
N GLU A 57 12.68 -0.36 -8.10
CA GLU A 57 13.23 0.89 -7.55
C GLU A 57 14.35 0.65 -6.52
N PHE A 58 14.22 -0.38 -5.68
CA PHE A 58 15.20 -0.72 -4.64
C PHE A 58 15.64 -2.18 -4.73
N PRO A 59 16.43 -2.57 -5.75
CA PRO A 59 16.80 -3.97 -6.00
C PRO A 59 17.47 -4.67 -4.81
N ARG A 60 18.22 -3.90 -4.00
CA ARG A 60 18.94 -4.42 -2.81
C ARG A 60 18.04 -5.10 -1.77
N PHE A 61 16.76 -4.74 -1.71
CA PHE A 61 15.82 -5.32 -0.74
C PHE A 61 15.06 -6.53 -1.27
N ARG A 62 15.19 -6.87 -2.55
CA ARG A 62 14.39 -7.94 -3.17
C ARG A 62 14.54 -9.25 -2.41
N VAL A 63 15.77 -9.71 -2.21
CA VAL A 63 16.05 -11.00 -1.56
C VAL A 63 15.62 -11.00 -0.09
N SER A 64 15.91 -9.93 0.65
CA SER A 64 15.65 -9.86 2.09
C SER A 64 14.17 -9.61 2.44
N MET A 65 13.44 -8.85 1.60
CA MET A 65 12.07 -8.42 1.91
C MET A 65 11.00 -9.22 1.17
N GLU A 66 11.33 -10.03 0.16
CA GLU A 66 10.34 -10.75 -0.65
C GLU A 66 9.37 -11.59 0.18
N MET A 67 9.89 -12.38 1.14
CA MET A 67 9.05 -13.22 1.99
C MET A 67 8.19 -12.41 2.97
N ILE A 68 8.69 -11.28 3.46
CA ILE A 68 7.95 -10.38 4.37
C ILE A 68 6.79 -9.76 3.62
N LEU A 69 7.06 -9.14 2.46
CA LEU A 69 6.03 -8.50 1.65
C LEU A 69 5.03 -9.51 1.09
N LEU A 70 5.45 -10.75 0.80
CA LEU A 70 4.55 -11.81 0.38
C LEU A 70 3.59 -12.22 1.51
N LYS A 71 4.06 -12.33 2.76
CA LYS A 71 3.21 -12.62 3.92
C LYS A 71 2.17 -11.52 4.15
N GLN A 72 2.59 -10.25 4.10
CA GLN A 72 1.69 -9.10 4.24
C GLN A 72 0.62 -9.07 3.13
N GLY A 73 1.00 -9.37 1.88
CA GLY A 73 0.06 -9.46 0.77
C GLY A 73 -1.00 -10.55 0.99
N ARG A 74 -0.64 -11.68 1.61
CA ARG A 74 -1.61 -12.74 1.96
C ARG A 74 -2.60 -12.30 3.02
N THR A 75 -2.26 -11.36 3.91
CA THR A 75 -3.20 -10.83 4.91
C THR A 75 -4.40 -10.14 4.27
N LEU A 76 -4.29 -9.69 3.01
CA LEU A 76 -5.41 -9.16 2.22
C LEU A 76 -6.45 -10.22 1.85
N ASP A 77 -6.14 -11.52 1.98
CA ASP A 77 -7.08 -12.59 1.64
C ASP A 77 -8.24 -12.73 2.63
N ASN A 78 -8.04 -12.35 3.89
CA ASN A 78 -9.04 -12.55 4.95
C ASN A 78 -10.10 -11.43 5.07
N PRO A 79 -9.76 -10.14 4.98
CA PRO A 79 -10.74 -9.05 5.16
C PRO A 79 -11.46 -8.63 3.86
N CYS A 80 -10.97 -9.02 2.68
CA CYS A 80 -11.61 -8.66 1.41
C CYS A 80 -12.81 -9.57 1.11
N LEU A 81 -13.98 -8.98 0.84
CA LEU A 81 -15.24 -9.70 0.58
C LEU A 81 -15.06 -10.79 -0.50
N LYS A 82 -15.51 -12.02 -0.19
CA LYS A 82 -15.73 -13.05 -1.21
C LYS A 82 -16.82 -12.55 -2.15
N ARG A 83 -16.60 -12.69 -3.46
CA ARG A 83 -17.62 -12.42 -4.48
C ARG A 83 -18.85 -13.29 -4.23
N GLU A 84 -20.03 -12.70 -4.26
CA GLU A 84 -21.24 -13.43 -4.62
C GLU A 84 -21.14 -13.81 -6.11
N ARG A 85 -21.41 -15.07 -6.46
CA ARG A 85 -21.19 -15.59 -7.83
C ARG A 85 -21.96 -14.75 -8.86
N GLY A 86 -21.32 -14.43 -9.99
CA GLY A 86 -22.02 -14.09 -11.24
C GLY A 86 -22.15 -12.60 -11.63
N GLY A 87 -21.69 -11.65 -10.83
CA GLY A 87 -21.81 -10.21 -11.17
C GLY A 87 -20.84 -9.69 -12.25
N LEU A 88 -21.34 -8.83 -13.15
CA LEU A 88 -20.59 -8.16 -14.21
C LEU A 88 -19.39 -7.36 -13.66
N VAL A 89 -18.22 -7.53 -14.30
CA VAL A 89 -16.95 -7.00 -13.79
C VAL A 89 -16.75 -5.55 -14.22
N ASN A 90 -17.01 -4.60 -13.34
CA ASN A 90 -16.38 -3.27 -13.44
C ASN A 90 -14.89 -3.47 -13.14
N LYS A 91 -14.07 -3.69 -14.18
CA LYS A 91 -12.61 -3.71 -14.02
C LYS A 91 -12.18 -2.35 -13.51
N ALA A 92 -11.55 -2.30 -12.35
CA ALA A 92 -10.82 -1.11 -11.96
C ALA A 92 -9.72 -0.88 -13.01
N LEU A 93 -9.49 0.38 -13.36
CA LEU A 93 -8.40 0.73 -14.26
C LEU A 93 -7.06 0.25 -13.66
N PRO A 94 -6.08 -0.15 -14.48
CA PRO A 94 -4.76 -0.52 -13.99
C PRO A 94 -4.19 0.61 -13.12
N CYS A 95 -3.73 0.28 -11.91
CA CYS A 95 -3.03 1.22 -11.04
C CYS A 95 -1.79 1.75 -11.78
N THR A 96 -1.76 3.05 -12.04
CA THR A 96 -0.67 3.73 -12.73
C THR A 96 0.39 4.20 -11.74
N LYS A 97 1.60 4.53 -12.23
CA LYS A 97 2.65 5.17 -11.40
C LYS A 97 2.16 6.46 -10.73
N GLN A 98 1.23 7.18 -11.38
CA GLN A 98 0.64 8.41 -10.83
C GLN A 98 -0.32 8.13 -9.69
N ASP A 99 -1.13 7.06 -9.78
CA ASP A 99 -2.01 6.62 -8.70
C ASP A 99 -1.19 6.21 -7.47
N LEU A 100 -0.07 5.51 -7.69
CA LEU A 100 0.86 5.14 -6.64
C LEU A 100 1.54 6.37 -6.00
N GLY A 101 1.98 7.32 -6.81
CA GLY A 101 2.53 8.59 -6.31
C GLY A 101 1.51 9.41 -5.51
N SER A 102 0.23 9.34 -5.88
CA SER A 102 -0.86 10.02 -5.16
C SER A 102 -1.15 9.36 -3.82
N LEU A 103 -1.15 8.02 -3.77
CA LEU A 103 -1.25 7.26 -2.52
C LEU A 103 -0.08 7.55 -1.57
N ILE A 104 1.17 7.53 -2.07
CA ILE A 104 2.34 7.83 -1.24
C ILE A 104 2.26 9.26 -0.69
N ARG A 105 1.88 10.25 -1.51
CA ARG A 105 1.63 11.62 -1.02
C ARG A 105 0.56 11.66 0.05
N TYR A 106 -0.55 10.97 -0.14
CA TYR A 106 -1.66 10.93 0.82
C TYR A 106 -1.24 10.31 2.17
N VAL A 107 -0.50 9.19 2.15
CA VAL A 107 -0.01 8.55 3.37
C VAL A 107 0.94 9.48 4.15
N TYR A 108 1.82 10.20 3.45
CA TYR A 108 2.74 11.15 4.08
C TYR A 108 2.06 12.45 4.55
N SER A 109 1.06 12.97 3.84
CA SER A 109 0.32 14.18 4.25
C SER A 109 -0.55 13.93 5.47
N THR A 110 -1.18 12.75 5.54
CA THR A 110 -2.00 12.36 6.69
C THR A 110 -1.16 11.93 7.90
N ALA A 111 0.04 11.39 7.69
CA ALA A 111 0.99 11.15 8.77
C ALA A 111 1.47 12.45 9.45
N ARG A 112 1.60 13.56 8.71
CA ARG A 112 1.92 14.89 9.28
C ARG A 112 0.75 15.52 10.04
N ALA A 113 -0.50 15.22 9.65
CA ALA A 113 -1.67 15.72 10.36
C ALA A 113 -1.83 15.06 11.74
N SER A 114 -1.38 13.81 11.90
CA SER A 114 -1.38 13.11 13.19
C SER A 114 -0.33 13.64 14.19
N SER A 115 0.67 14.39 13.74
CA SER A 115 1.72 14.96 14.60
C SER A 115 1.46 16.41 15.04
N LEU A 116 0.32 17.01 14.65
CA LEU A 116 -0.03 18.40 14.97
C LEU A 116 -1.23 18.55 15.93
N THR A 117 -1.87 17.45 16.35
CA THR A 117 -3.06 17.49 17.23
C THR A 117 -2.80 17.26 18.72
N THR A 118 -1.55 17.32 19.19
CA THR A 118 -1.23 17.24 20.63
C THR A 118 -0.55 18.51 21.14
N ARG A 119 -1.07 19.70 20.85
CA ARG A 119 -0.79 20.91 21.66
C ARG A 119 -2.00 21.85 21.73
N THR A 120 -2.87 21.57 22.68
CA THR A 120 -3.62 22.60 23.40
C THR A 120 -3.50 22.27 24.89
N PRO A 121 -2.71 23.02 25.67
CA PRO A 121 -2.77 22.92 27.13
C PRO A 121 -3.99 23.71 27.62
N LEU A 122 -4.74 23.11 28.54
CA LEU A 122 -5.55 23.83 29.52
C LEU A 122 -4.62 24.43 30.58
#